data_AF-A0A920H9G9-F1
#
_entry.id   AF-A0A920H9G9-F1
#
_cell.length_a   1.000
_cell.length_b   1.000
_cell.length_c   1.000
_cell.angle_alpha   90.00
_cell.angle_beta   90.00
_cell.angle_gamma   90.00
#
_symmetry.space_group_name_H-M   'P 1'
#
loop_
_entity.id
_entity.type
_entity.pdbx_description
1 polymer ?
#
loop_
_entity_poly.entity_id
_entity_poly.type
_entity_poly.pdbx_seq_one_letter_code
_entity_poly.pdbx_strand_id
1 'polypeptide(L)'
;MMRALIEAAEEFGRLRLGTEALGVMRIEKGHVAGNELNGTTTALNLGLDRMVSTRKDSIGAVLSRRDGLVVEDALKLVGFRPCRGPVTRCRLGSHLMSKYSPINAAHDQGYVTSYPAIRQRLATTLLLDF
;
A
#
# COMPACT_ATOMS: atom_id res chain seq x y z
N MET A 1 -31.66 0.27 11.41
CA MET A 1 -30.48 -0.58 11.14
C MET A 1 -29.29 -0.24 12.05
N MET A 2 -28.60 0.90 11.89
CA MET A 2 -27.37 1.20 12.65
C MET A 2 -27.55 1.15 14.19
N ARG A 3 -28.65 1.69 14.71
CA ARG A 3 -28.97 1.63 16.15
C ARG A 3 -29.10 0.19 16.67
N ALA A 4 -29.76 -0.68 15.91
CA ALA A 4 -29.91 -2.10 16.27
C ALA A 4 -28.57 -2.86 16.24
N LEU A 5 -27.67 -2.53 15.30
CA LEU A 5 -26.32 -3.11 15.28
C LEU A 5 -25.48 -2.67 16.48
N ILE A 6 -25.61 -1.42 16.90
CA ILE A 6 -24.93 -0.88 18.09
C ILE A 6 -25.45 -1.55 19.37
N GLU A 7 -26.76 -1.75 19.46
CA GLU A 7 -27.41 -2.42 20.59
C GLU A 7 -26.99 -3.90 20.69
N ALA A 8 -26.97 -4.62 19.56
CA ALA A 8 -26.46 -5.99 19.51
C ALA A 8 -24.95 -6.09 19.83
N ALA A 9 -24.17 -5.04 19.55
CA ALA A 9 -22.74 -5.00 19.85
C ALA A 9 -22.42 -4.73 21.34
N GLU A 10 -23.43 -4.50 22.19
CA GLU A 10 -23.21 -4.19 23.60
C GLU A 10 -22.54 -5.33 24.37
N GLU A 11 -22.93 -6.58 24.12
CA GLU A 11 -22.33 -7.75 24.77
C GLU A 11 -20.86 -8.00 24.34
N PHE A 12 -20.44 -7.45 23.20
CA PHE A 12 -19.10 -7.61 22.63
C PHE A 12 -18.17 -6.42 22.92
N GLY A 13 -18.55 -5.52 23.82
CA GLY A 13 -17.70 -4.39 24.22
C GLY A 13 -17.84 -3.13 23.35
N ARG A 14 -18.93 -2.98 22.59
CA ARG A 14 -19.35 -1.73 21.92
C ARG A 14 -18.27 -1.09 21.03
N LEU A 15 -17.79 -1.80 20.01
CA LEU A 15 -16.81 -1.24 19.08
C LEU A 15 -17.48 -0.45 17.94
N ARG A 16 -17.15 0.84 17.83
CA ARG A 16 -17.49 1.68 16.66
C ARG A 16 -16.20 2.08 15.96
N LEU A 17 -16.04 1.67 14.70
CA LEU A 17 -14.88 1.98 13.88
C LEU A 17 -15.24 3.01 12.82
N GLY A 18 -14.35 3.99 12.63
CA GLY A 18 -14.44 4.98 11.55
C GLY A 18 -13.47 4.67 10.41
N THR A 19 -13.29 5.64 9.53
CA THR A 19 -12.38 5.56 8.38
C THR A 19 -10.92 5.35 8.78
N GLU A 20 -10.46 5.92 9.88
CA GLU A 20 -9.08 5.75 10.36
C GLU A 20 -8.79 4.29 10.75
N ALA A 21 -9.72 3.64 11.46
CA ALA A 21 -9.58 2.24 11.83
C ALA A 21 -9.67 1.32 10.60
N LEU A 22 -10.56 1.63 9.65
CA LEU A 22 -10.62 0.94 8.37
C LEU A 22 -9.30 1.09 7.59
N GLY A 23 -8.72 2.29 7.61
CA GLY A 23 -7.43 2.61 7.03
C GLY A 23 -6.31 1.76 7.62
N VAL A 24 -6.26 1.57 8.94
CA VAL A 24 -5.28 0.67 9.57
C VAL A 24 -5.48 -0.78 9.13
N MET A 25 -6.71 -1.29 9.18
CA MET A 25 -6.99 -2.70 8.84
C MET A 25 -6.67 -3.04 7.39
N ARG A 26 -6.98 -2.15 6.44
CA ARG A 26 -6.66 -2.38 5.02
C ARG A 26 -5.15 -2.37 4.78
N ILE A 27 -4.40 -1.50 5.47
CA ILE A 27 -2.93 -1.44 5.40
C ILE A 27 -2.33 -2.77 5.88
N GLU A 28 -2.79 -3.28 7.02
CA GLU A 28 -2.28 -4.55 7.57
C GLU A 28 -2.50 -5.74 6.63
N LYS A 29 -3.54 -5.70 5.80
CA LYS A 29 -3.84 -6.73 4.80
C LYS A 29 -3.20 -6.46 3.43
N GLY A 30 -2.46 -5.36 3.27
CA GLY A 30 -1.93 -4.94 1.97
C GLY A 30 -3.02 -4.62 0.94
N HIS A 31 -4.23 -4.29 1.40
CA HIS A 31 -5.33 -3.98 0.50
C HIS A 31 -5.16 -2.56 -0.05
N VAL A 32 -5.10 -2.50 -1.38
CA VAL A 32 -4.86 -1.29 -2.16
C VAL A 32 -6.06 -0.36 -2.09
N ALA A 33 -5.80 0.94 -1.88
CA ALA A 33 -6.82 2.00 -1.93
C ALA A 33 -6.27 3.22 -2.68
N GLY A 34 -6.93 4.38 -2.54
CA GLY A 34 -6.62 5.60 -3.30
C GLY A 34 -5.15 6.04 -3.25
N ASN A 35 -4.46 5.86 -2.11
CA ASN A 35 -3.06 6.27 -1.97
C ASN A 35 -2.11 5.49 -2.87
N GLU A 36 -2.45 4.25 -3.19
CA GLU A 36 -1.67 3.38 -4.07
C GLU A 36 -2.13 3.48 -5.54
N LEU A 37 -3.34 3.97 -5.78
CA LEU A 37 -3.96 4.13 -7.10
C LEU A 37 -3.80 5.58 -7.58
N ASN A 38 -2.59 5.94 -7.95
CA ASN A 38 -2.20 7.32 -8.29
C ASN A 38 -2.21 7.63 -9.80
N GLY A 39 -2.75 6.72 -10.63
CA GLY A 39 -2.81 6.87 -12.08
C GLY A 39 -1.55 6.45 -12.85
N THR A 40 -0.44 6.13 -12.15
CA THR A 40 0.78 5.58 -12.75
C THR A 40 1.06 4.14 -12.32
N THR A 41 0.35 3.63 -11.31
CA THR A 41 0.45 2.25 -10.86
C THR A 41 -0.38 1.30 -11.71
N THR A 42 0.21 0.16 -12.05
CA THR A 42 -0.43 -0.95 -12.76
C THR A 42 -0.79 -2.09 -11.81
N ALA A 43 -1.59 -3.05 -12.28
CA ALA A 43 -1.84 -4.28 -11.55
C ALA A 43 -0.54 -5.03 -11.18
N LEU A 44 0.48 -4.97 -12.04
CA LEU A 44 1.80 -5.55 -11.75
C LEU A 44 2.47 -4.84 -10.57
N ASN A 45 2.52 -3.50 -10.58
CA ASN A 45 3.10 -2.73 -9.48
C ASN A 45 2.43 -3.05 -8.14
N LEU A 46 1.13 -3.35 -8.18
CA LEU A 46 0.31 -3.59 -7.00
C LEU A 46 0.26 -5.06 -6.55
N GLY A 47 0.95 -5.97 -7.24
CA GLY A 47 0.88 -7.41 -6.95
C GLY A 47 -0.49 -8.04 -7.26
N LEU A 48 -1.25 -7.43 -8.16
CA LEU A 48 -2.58 -7.83 -8.61
C LEU A 48 -2.57 -8.33 -10.06
N ASP A 49 -1.40 -8.63 -10.63
CA ASP A 49 -1.23 -9.14 -12.00
C ASP A 49 -2.08 -10.39 -12.27
N ARG A 50 -2.20 -11.27 -11.28
CA ARG A 50 -3.03 -12.49 -11.35
C ARG A 50 -4.54 -12.21 -11.42
N MET A 51 -4.98 -11.00 -11.08
CA MET A 51 -6.37 -10.57 -11.22
C MET A 51 -6.68 -10.06 -12.64
N VAL A 52 -5.65 -9.80 -13.46
CA VAL A 52 -5.82 -9.43 -14.86
C VAL A 52 -5.98 -10.70 -15.69
N SER A 53 -7.19 -10.93 -16.20
CA SER A 53 -7.49 -12.11 -17.02
C SER A 53 -6.60 -12.17 -18.26
N THR A 54 -6.02 -13.33 -18.53
CA THR A 54 -5.33 -13.64 -19.79
C THR A 54 -6.27 -14.32 -20.81
N ARG A 55 -7.47 -14.73 -20.38
CA ARG A 55 -8.41 -15.52 -21.18
C ARG A 55 -9.50 -14.69 -21.86
N LYS A 56 -9.74 -13.49 -21.33
CA LYS A 56 -10.81 -12.59 -21.77
C LYS A 56 -10.23 -11.19 -21.86
N ASP A 57 -10.67 -10.44 -22.86
CA ASP A 57 -10.23 -9.06 -23.04
C ASP A 57 -10.90 -8.11 -22.03
N SER A 58 -10.21 -7.02 -21.70
CA SER A 58 -10.68 -5.94 -20.84
C SER A 58 -9.89 -4.66 -21.15
N ILE A 59 -10.51 -3.50 -20.90
CA ILE A 59 -9.85 -2.20 -21.11
C ILE A 59 -8.53 -2.14 -20.33
N GLY A 60 -7.43 -1.82 -21.03
CA GLY A 60 -6.09 -1.74 -20.47
C GLY A 60 -5.28 -3.04 -20.49
N ALA A 61 -5.88 -4.20 -20.78
CA ALA A 61 -5.19 -5.50 -20.74
C ALA A 61 -4.08 -5.67 -21.80
N VAL A 62 -4.23 -5.01 -22.95
CA VAL A 62 -3.19 -4.97 -23.99
C VAL A 62 -2.06 -4.05 -23.57
N LEU A 63 -2.39 -2.85 -23.07
CA LEU A 63 -1.40 -1.84 -22.68
C LEU A 63 -0.57 -2.29 -21.48
N SER A 64 -1.15 -3.01 -20.52
CA SER A 64 -0.45 -3.51 -19.33
C SER A 64 0.67 -4.51 -19.63
N ARG A 65 0.75 -5.03 -20.86
CA ARG A 65 1.76 -6.00 -21.30
C ARG A 65 2.87 -5.39 -22.15
N ARG A 66 2.85 -4.06 -22.35
CA ARG A 66 3.92 -3.39 -23.10
C ARG A 66 5.23 -3.47 -22.33
N ASP A 67 6.33 -3.63 -23.05
CA ASP A 67 7.66 -3.83 -22.49
C ASP A 67 8.03 -2.78 -21.41
N GLY A 68 7.66 -1.50 -21.62
CA GLY A 68 7.93 -0.43 -20.65
C GLY A 68 7.11 -0.48 -19.35
N LEU A 69 6.10 -1.35 -19.24
CA LEU A 69 5.30 -1.55 -18.04
C LEU A 69 5.56 -2.92 -17.38
N VAL A 70 6.33 -3.79 -18.03
CA VAL A 70 6.68 -5.13 -17.55
C VAL A 70 8.21 -5.23 -17.52
N VAL A 71 8.81 -4.44 -16.63
CA VAL A 71 10.25 -4.43 -16.38
C VAL A 71 10.57 -5.15 -15.06
N GLU A 72 11.73 -5.80 -14.98
CA GLU A 72 12.10 -6.60 -13.79
C GLU A 72 12.23 -5.73 -12.54
N ASP A 73 12.79 -4.54 -12.71
CA ASP A 73 13.07 -3.51 -11.72
C ASP A 73 11.89 -2.57 -11.46
N ALA A 74 10.67 -2.94 -11.87
CA ALA A 74 9.49 -2.11 -11.65
C ALA A 74 9.19 -1.94 -10.16
N LEU A 75 8.78 -0.72 -9.79
CA LEU A 75 8.15 -0.39 -8.51
C LEU A 75 7.10 -1.44 -8.10
N LYS A 76 7.33 -2.13 -6.97
CA LYS A 76 6.44 -3.16 -6.42
C LYS A 76 5.93 -2.80 -5.04
N LEU A 77 4.64 -3.06 -4.81
CA LEU A 77 3.96 -2.81 -3.55
C LEU A 77 4.44 -3.78 -2.47
N VAL A 78 5.08 -3.24 -1.43
CA VAL A 78 5.64 -4.04 -0.35
C VAL A 78 5.33 -3.47 1.03
N GLY A 79 5.37 -4.35 2.04
CA GLY A 79 5.25 -3.99 3.44
C GLY A 79 6.59 -3.89 4.13
N PHE A 80 6.76 -2.88 4.98
CA PHE A 80 7.97 -2.67 5.75
C PHE A 80 7.71 -2.69 7.25
N ARG A 81 8.79 -2.94 7.99
CA ARG A 81 8.80 -2.83 9.45
C ARG A 81 9.97 -1.94 9.86
N PRO A 82 9.72 -0.81 10.54
CA PRO A 82 10.79 0.02 11.08
C PRO A 82 11.70 -0.78 12.03
N CYS A 83 13.01 -0.60 11.89
CA CYS A 83 14.01 -1.33 12.68
C CYS A 83 14.32 -0.67 14.04
N ARG A 84 14.14 0.65 14.15
CA ARG A 84 14.20 1.41 15.42
C ARG A 84 12.79 1.77 15.84
N GLY A 85 12.56 1.75 17.15
CA GLY A 85 11.25 1.76 17.81
C GLY A 85 10.35 2.97 17.53
N PRO A 86 9.35 3.22 18.39
CA PRO A 86 8.17 4.07 18.14
C PRO A 86 8.32 5.48 17.56
N VAL A 87 9.53 6.02 17.54
CA VAL A 87 9.77 7.46 17.48
C VAL A 87 9.90 7.98 16.04
N THR A 88 10.17 7.11 15.07
CA THR A 88 10.28 7.55 13.67
C THR A 88 8.92 7.50 13.00
N ARG A 89 8.15 8.60 13.10
CA ARG A 89 6.98 8.81 12.24
C ARG A 89 7.48 8.93 10.80
N CYS A 90 7.38 7.85 10.05
CA CYS A 90 7.57 7.91 8.61
C CYS A 90 6.46 8.80 8.04
N ARG A 91 6.82 9.90 7.38
CA ARG A 91 5.82 10.79 6.77
C ARG A 91 5.31 10.13 5.49
N LEU A 92 4.00 10.20 5.24
CA LEU A 92 3.43 9.82 3.96
C LEU A 92 4.12 10.63 2.84
N GLY A 93 4.44 9.96 1.73
CA GLY A 93 5.21 10.54 0.62
C GLY A 93 6.71 10.64 0.87
N SER A 94 7.26 10.12 1.99
CA SER A 94 8.72 10.09 2.14
C SER A 94 9.34 9.17 1.11
N HIS A 95 10.47 9.59 0.55
CA HIS A 95 11.26 8.78 -0.37
C HIS A 95 12.23 7.88 0.38
N LEU A 96 12.47 6.69 -0.16
CA LEU A 96 13.40 5.70 0.38
C LEU A 96 14.74 5.78 -0.33
N MET A 97 15.80 5.90 0.46
CA MET A 97 17.18 5.97 -0.04
C MET A 97 17.99 4.81 0.52
N SER A 98 18.86 4.25 -0.31
CA SER A 98 19.86 3.28 0.14
C SER A 98 20.90 3.95 1.06
N LYS A 99 21.27 3.27 2.16
CA LYS A 99 22.09 3.84 3.26
C LYS A 99 23.43 4.45 2.81
N TYR A 100 24.00 3.94 1.72
CA TYR A 100 25.32 4.33 1.23
C TYR A 100 25.27 5.00 -0.15
N SER A 101 24.07 5.32 -0.64
CA SER A 101 23.89 6.01 -1.92
C SER A 101 23.77 7.52 -1.73
N PRO A 102 24.15 8.32 -2.73
CA PRO A 102 23.85 9.75 -2.75
C PRO A 102 22.35 10.02 -2.57
N ILE A 103 22.00 11.05 -1.81
CA ILE A 103 20.60 11.47 -1.63
C ILE A 103 20.21 12.37 -2.79
N ASN A 104 19.70 11.78 -3.88
CA ASN A 104 19.16 12.49 -5.03
C ASN A 104 18.14 11.63 -5.79
N ALA A 105 17.42 12.24 -6.74
CA ALA A 105 16.36 11.58 -7.49
C ALA A 105 16.83 10.36 -8.31
N ALA A 106 18.09 10.33 -8.74
CA ALA A 106 18.63 9.21 -9.52
C ALA A 106 18.89 7.94 -8.67
N HIS A 107 18.91 8.07 -7.34
CA HIS A 107 19.12 6.96 -6.41
C HIS A 107 17.90 6.73 -5.51
N ASP A 108 16.77 7.35 -5.85
CA ASP A 108 15.51 7.10 -5.20
C ASP A 108 15.08 5.65 -5.43
N GLN A 109 14.58 5.00 -4.40
CA GLN A 109 14.11 3.62 -4.48
C GLN A 109 12.59 3.55 -4.47
N GLY A 110 11.91 4.69 -4.32
CA GLY A 110 10.46 4.82 -4.28
C GLY A 110 9.98 5.45 -2.98
N TYR A 111 8.69 5.34 -2.68
CA TYR A 111 8.05 6.23 -1.70
C TYR A 111 6.93 5.60 -0.89
N VAL A 112 6.71 6.16 0.30
CA VAL A 112 5.70 5.72 1.28
C VAL A 112 4.31 6.15 0.83
N THR A 113 3.42 5.20 0.53
CA THR A 113 2.02 5.53 0.20
C THR A 113 1.15 5.57 1.46
N SER A 114 1.44 4.72 2.45
CA SER A 114 0.59 4.50 3.61
C SER A 114 1.36 4.17 4.88
N TYR A 115 0.85 4.61 6.03
CA TYR A 115 1.45 4.37 7.35
C TYR A 115 0.36 4.36 8.43
N PRO A 116 0.18 3.26 9.18
CA PRO A 116 -0.82 3.20 10.23
C PRO A 116 -0.31 3.92 11.50
N ALA A 117 -1.11 4.82 12.05
CA ALA A 117 -0.75 5.56 13.26
C ALA A 117 -0.77 4.70 14.54
N ILE A 118 -1.48 3.57 14.53
CA ILE A 118 -1.80 2.76 15.71
C ILE A 118 -1.08 1.40 15.59
N ARG A 119 -0.25 1.05 16.58
CA ARG A 119 0.67 -0.11 16.61
C ARG A 119 1.73 -0.10 15.49
N GLN A 120 2.88 0.50 15.79
CA GLN A 120 4.06 0.71 14.93
C GLN A 120 4.85 -0.57 14.58
N ARG A 121 4.18 -1.70 14.36
CA ARG A 121 4.85 -2.97 14.02
C ARG A 121 4.94 -3.20 12.51
N LEU A 122 4.13 -2.52 11.71
CA LEU A 122 4.07 -2.67 10.26
C LEU A 122 3.77 -1.30 9.62
N ALA A 123 4.69 -0.80 8.80
CA ALA A 123 4.48 0.28 7.84
C ALA A 123 4.22 -0.39 6.50
N THR A 124 2.96 -0.70 6.19
CA THR A 124 2.68 -1.35 4.91
C THR A 124 2.42 -0.29 3.85
N THR A 125 3.05 -0.53 2.70
CA THR A 125 2.78 0.03 1.39
C THR A 125 3.80 1.08 0.92
N LEU A 126 4.84 0.52 0.32
CA LEU A 126 5.97 1.20 -0.30
C LEU A 126 6.15 0.60 -1.69
N LEU A 127 6.32 1.44 -2.70
CA LEU A 127 6.71 1.00 -4.03
C LEU A 127 8.24 0.96 -4.06
N LEU A 128 8.84 -0.19 -4.36
CA LEU A 128 10.28 -0.35 -4.49
C LEU A 128 10.69 -0.96 -5.83
N ASP A 129 11.78 -0.45 -6.39
CA ASP A 129 12.57 -1.12 -7.44
C ASP A 129 13.48 -2.17 -6.77
N PHE A 130 13.52 -3.41 -7.27
CA PHE A 130 14.40 -4.49 -6.79
C PHE A 130 15.19 -5.09 -7.94
#